data_AF-A0A520HGH2-F1
#
_entry.id   AF-A0A520HGH2-F1
#
_cell.length_a   1.000
_cell.length_b   1.000
_cell.length_c   1.000
_cell.angle_alpha   90.00
_cell.angle_beta   90.00
_cell.angle_gamma   90.00
#
_symmetry.space_group_name_H-M   'P 1'
#
loop_
_entity.id
_entity.type
_entity.pdbx_description
1 polymer ?
#
loop_
_entity_poly.entity_id
_entity_poly.type
_entity_poly.pdbx_seq_one_letter_code
_entity_poly.pdbx_strand_id
1 'polypeptide(L)' 'MEENKYNFGFGENIPDPDEIRERFSIEDDSDTLEPFIDENEHREINADDPDDVARWAADFQISAEDLKA' A
#
# COMPACT_ATOMS: atom_id res chain seq x y z
N MET A 1 0.85 -31.87 21.43
CA MET A 1 0.35 -30.55 21.01
C MET A 1 0.23 -30.58 19.51
N GLU A 2 -0.88 -30.06 19.01
CA GLU A 2 -1.44 -30.31 17.69
C GLU A 2 -0.77 -29.38 16.66
N GLU A 3 -0.18 -29.99 15.63
CA GLU A 3 0.48 -29.27 14.54
C GLU A 3 -0.58 -28.94 13.49
N ASN A 4 -0.95 -27.66 13.39
CA ASN A 4 -1.79 -27.15 12.32
C ASN A 4 -1.06 -27.33 10.98
N LYS A 5 -1.30 -28.49 10.36
CA LYS A 5 -0.95 -28.79 8.98
C LYS A 5 -1.70 -27.81 8.08
N TYR A 6 -0.98 -26.79 7.64
CA TYR A 6 -1.39 -25.96 6.51
C TYR A 6 -1.53 -26.87 5.29
N ASN A 7 -2.77 -27.30 5.06
CA ASN A 7 -3.22 -28.06 3.92
C ASN A 7 -3.27 -27.13 2.70
N PHE A 8 -2.11 -26.72 2.19
CA PHE A 8 -2.02 -26.07 0.89
C PHE A 8 -1.91 -27.15 -0.19
N GLY A 9 -3.07 -27.68 -0.58
CA GLY A 9 -3.20 -28.70 -1.60
C GLY A 9 -2.96 -28.15 -3.01
N PHE A 10 -1.70 -27.95 -3.38
CA PHE A 10 -1.28 -27.91 -4.78
C PHE A 10 0.00 -28.74 -4.93
N GLY A 11 -0.13 -29.86 -5.65
CA GLY A 11 0.71 -31.05 -5.53
C GLY A 11 2.14 -30.94 -6.05
N GLU A 12 3.01 -31.75 -5.43
CA GLU A 12 4.21 -32.43 -5.95
C GLU A 12 5.24 -31.66 -6.80
N ASN A 13 5.23 -30.33 -6.88
CA ASN A 13 6.29 -29.54 -7.51
C ASN A 13 6.43 -28.17 -6.85
N ILE A 14 6.68 -28.11 -5.54
CA ILE A 14 7.19 -26.88 -4.93
C ILE A 14 8.70 -26.90 -5.15
N PRO A 15 9.26 -26.05 -6.04
CA PRO A 15 10.70 -26.03 -6.27
C PRO A 15 11.42 -25.71 -4.97
N ASP A 16 12.61 -26.29 -4.81
CA ASP A 16 13.40 -26.14 -3.59
C ASP A 16 13.57 -24.63 -3.30
N PRO A 17 13.28 -24.16 -2.07
CA PRO A 17 13.39 -22.75 -1.74
C PRO A 17 14.78 -22.17 -2.06
N ASP A 18 15.84 -22.98 -2.01
CA ASP A 18 17.18 -22.54 -2.41
C ASP A 18 17.32 -22.41 -3.94
N GLU A 19 16.63 -23.25 -4.73
CA GLU A 19 16.55 -23.14 -6.20
C GLU A 19 15.67 -21.95 -6.67
N ILE A 20 14.72 -21.50 -5.84
CA ILE A 20 13.92 -20.29 -6.09
C ILE A 20 14.75 -19.04 -5.79
N ARG A 21 15.50 -19.05 -4.69
CA ARG A 21 16.37 -17.93 -4.27
C ARG A 21 17.50 -17.65 -5.26
N GLU A 22 18.09 -18.69 -5.87
CA GLU A 22 19.11 -18.52 -6.92
C GLU A 22 18.55 -18.00 -8.24
N ARG A 23 17.34 -18.42 -8.63
CA ARG A 23 16.71 -18.00 -9.90
C ARG A 23 16.10 -16.61 -9.85
N PHE A 24 15.54 -16.23 -8.70
CA PHE A 24 14.95 -14.93 -8.46
C PHE A 24 15.72 -14.30 -7.31
N SER A 25 16.83 -13.63 -7.64
CA SER A 25 17.44 -12.70 -6.70
C SER A 25 16.34 -11.73 -6.29
N ILE A 26 15.97 -11.74 -5.01
CA ILE A 26 15.10 -10.71 -4.46
C ILE A 26 15.92 -9.44 -4.57
N GLU A 27 15.68 -8.66 -5.63
CA GLU A 27 16.22 -7.31 -5.72
C GLU A 27 15.78 -6.58 -4.46
N ASP A 28 16.76 -6.05 -3.74
CA ASP A 28 16.50 -5.31 -2.53
C ASP A 28 15.92 -3.96 -2.96
N ASP A 29 14.59 -3.89 -2.99
CA ASP A 29 13.83 -2.67 -3.34
C ASP A 29 14.12 -1.51 -2.35
N SER A 30 14.98 -1.72 -1.34
CA SER A 30 15.36 -0.75 -0.32
C SER A 30 16.00 0.52 -0.89
N ASP A 31 16.55 0.47 -2.11
CA ASP A 31 17.16 1.62 -2.80
C ASP A 31 16.20 2.31 -3.80
N THR A 32 14.94 1.87 -3.89
CA THR A 32 13.96 2.41 -4.87
C THR A 32 12.99 3.43 -4.29
N LEU A 33 13.00 3.64 -2.96
CA LEU A 33 12.15 4.62 -2.31
C LEU A 33 12.97 5.86 -1.94
N GLU A 34 13.03 6.81 -2.86
CA GLU A 34 13.46 8.17 -2.53
C GLU A 34 12.62 8.67 -1.33
N PRO A 35 13.25 9.33 -0.33
CA PRO A 35 12.48 9.91 0.77
C PRO A 35 11.49 10.91 0.19
N PHE A 36 10.20 10.68 0.43
CA PHE A 36 9.14 11.58 0.02
C PHE A 36 9.31 12.92 0.76
N ILE A 37 9.82 13.93 0.07
CA ILE A 37 9.97 15.29 0.59
C ILE A 37 8.63 16.00 0.40
N ASP A 38 7.79 15.99 1.44
CA ASP A 38 6.46 16.58 1.45
C ASP A 38 6.43 18.09 1.75
N GLU A 39 7.61 18.72 1.88
CA GLU A 39 7.76 20.11 2.38
C GLU A 39 6.93 21.15 1.60
N ASN A 40 6.58 20.86 0.34
CA ASN A 40 5.77 21.72 -0.52
C ASN A 40 4.36 21.18 -0.83
N GLU A 41 4.00 19.99 -0.32
CA GLU A 41 2.74 19.30 -0.59
C GLU A 41 1.78 19.29 0.61
N HIS A 42 2.10 20.01 1.68
CA HIS A 42 1.14 20.32 2.76
C HIS A 42 0.11 21.34 2.26
N ARG A 43 -0.89 20.88 1.51
CA ARG A 43 -2.07 21.69 1.18
C ARG A 43 -3.07 21.59 2.32
N GLU A 44 -3.26 22.70 3.03
CA GLU A 44 -4.32 22.83 4.03
C GLU A 44 -5.67 22.91 3.33
N ILE A 45 -6.63 22.11 3.80
CA ILE A 45 -8.02 22.15 3.30
C ILE A 45 -8.76 23.23 4.08
N ASN A 46 -9.30 24.22 3.38
CA ASN A 46 -10.17 25.21 4.02
C ASN A 46 -11.58 24.63 4.20
N ALA A 47 -11.88 24.14 5.40
CA ALA A 47 -13.18 23.54 5.74
C ALA A 47 -14.37 24.54 5.69
N ASP A 48 -14.07 25.85 5.74
CA ASP A 48 -15.05 26.93 5.67
C ASP A 48 -15.40 27.31 4.22
N ASP A 49 -14.59 26.92 3.24
CA ASP A 49 -14.84 27.15 1.82
C ASP A 49 -15.55 25.93 1.19
N PRO A 50 -16.84 26.06 0.80
CA PRO A 50 -17.58 24.95 0.22
C PRO A 50 -17.01 24.47 -1.11
N ASP A 51 -16.38 25.35 -1.91
CA ASP A 51 -15.79 24.98 -3.18
C ASP A 51 -14.49 24.19 -2.97
N ASP A 52 -13.72 24.56 -1.93
CA ASP A 52 -12.49 23.85 -1.56
C ASP A 52 -12.80 22.44 -1.04
N VAL A 53 -13.76 22.32 -0.12
CA VAL A 53 -14.24 21.04 0.39
C VAL A 53 -14.77 20.15 -0.74
N ALA A 54 -15.56 20.70 -1.67
CA ALA A 54 -16.12 19.92 -2.79
C ALA A 54 -15.01 19.38 -3.71
N ARG A 55 -13.97 20.20 -3.97
CA ARG A 55 -12.80 19.79 -4.75
C ARG A 55 -12.07 18.63 -4.08
N TRP A 56 -11.73 18.76 -2.80
CA TRP A 56 -11.00 17.73 -2.07
C TRP A 56 -11.83 16.45 -1.88
N ALA A 57 -13.13 16.56 -1.64
CA ALA A 57 -14.03 15.40 -1.55
C ALA A 57 -14.06 14.62 -2.88
N ALA A 58 -14.04 15.32 -4.01
CA ALA A 58 -13.95 14.70 -5.33
C ALA A 58 -12.60 14.01 -5.57
N ASP A 59 -11.49 14.67 -5.21
CA ASP A 59 -10.12 14.11 -5.37
C ASP A 59 -9.93 12.85 -4.52
N PHE A 60 -10.43 12.85 -3.29
CA PHE A 60 -10.36 11.71 -2.38
C PHE A 60 -11.48 10.68 -2.63
N GLN A 61 -12.44 10.98 -3.51
CA GLN A 61 -13.59 10.13 -3.82
C GLN A 61 -14.43 9.74 -2.59
N ILE A 62 -14.55 10.66 -1.62
CA ILE A 62 -15.36 10.52 -0.41
C ILE A 62 -16.48 11.56 -0.38
N SER A 63 -17.40 11.46 0.57
CA SER A 63 -18.40 12.51 0.75
C SER A 63 -17.78 13.75 1.42
N ALA A 64 -18.37 14.92 1.16
CA ALA A 64 -17.98 16.15 1.85
C ALA A 64 -18.26 16.10 3.37
N GLU A 65 -19.19 15.24 3.80
CA GLU A 65 -19.49 14.98 5.21
C GLU A 65 -18.35 14.16 5.84
N ASP A 66 -17.88 13.11 5.15
CA ASP A 66 -16.74 12.30 5.59
C ASP A 66 -15.43 13.08 5.61
N LEU A 67 -15.27 14.06 4.71
CA LEU A 67 -14.09 14.93 4.68
C LEU A 67 -14.03 15.89 5.88
N LYS A 68 -15.19 16.24 6.47
CA LYS A 68 -15.32 17.17 7.60
C LYS A 68 -15.38 16.48 8.97
N ALA A 69 -15.56 15.17 8.99
CA ALA A 69 -15.74 14.35 10.20
C ALA A 69 -14.42 14.17 10.98
#